data_AF-A0A954JRS5-F1
#
_entry.id   AF-A0A954JRS5-F1
#
_cell.length_a   1.000
_cell.length_b   1.000
_cell.length_c   1.000
_cell.angle_alpha   90.00
_cell.angle_beta   90.00
_cell.angle_gamma   90.00
#
_symmetry.space_group_name_H-M   'P 1'
#
loop_
_entity.id
_entity.type
_entity.pdbx_description
1 polymer ?
#
loop_
_entity_poly.entity_id
_entity_poly.type
_entity_poly.pdbx_seq_one_letter_code
_entity_poly.pdbx_strand_id
1 'polypeptide(L)'
;EALLAELLTGDADNPIEVQPEAITLLRLPEGPTEGTASVKVRRGQRYFRQAVLNAYNGRCAVTGLGIRDLLVASHIIPWNAAEQHRLDPQNGIALNALHDKAFDRGLITFDDELRLVCSPMVKDHYADRVVAENFEAYEGTSLRVPEEASGPKPEYLEWHRNEVFGKVIG
;
A
#
# COMPACT_ATOMS: atom_id res chain seq x y z
N GLU A 1 37.66 26.99 7.75
CA GLU A 1 36.90 27.91 8.64
C GLU A 1 35.88 28.78 7.91
N ALA A 2 36.10 29.20 6.65
CA ALA A 2 35.09 29.95 5.88
C ALA A 2 33.90 29.12 5.37
N LEU A 3 34.05 27.79 5.15
CA LEU A 3 33.00 26.94 4.59
C LEU A 3 31.91 26.51 5.61
N LEU A 4 32.16 26.71 6.91
CA LEU A 4 31.21 26.38 7.98
C LEU A 4 30.23 27.54 8.27
N ALA A 5 30.52 28.74 7.79
CA ALA A 5 29.71 29.94 8.05
C ALA A 5 28.50 30.08 7.11
N GLU A 6 28.57 29.55 5.88
CA GLU A 6 27.46 29.60 4.91
C GLU A 6 26.36 28.57 5.20
N LEU A 7 26.66 27.49 5.93
CA LEU A 7 25.66 26.51 6.38
C LEU A 7 24.78 27.02 7.54
N LEU A 8 25.11 28.20 8.10
CA LEU A 8 24.41 28.82 9.23
C LEU A 8 23.59 30.06 8.82
N THR A 9 23.48 30.38 7.53
CA THR A 9 22.63 31.48 7.02
C THR A 9 21.33 30.97 6.40
N GLY A 10 20.72 29.96 7.00
CA GLY A 10 19.33 29.57 6.73
C GLY A 10 18.43 30.13 7.83
N ASP A 11 17.46 30.96 7.45
CA ASP A 11 16.60 31.79 8.32
C ASP A 11 16.22 31.16 9.66
N ALA A 12 16.74 31.74 10.74
CA ALA A 12 16.39 31.40 12.12
C ALA A 12 15.00 31.93 12.55
N ASP A 13 14.25 32.57 11.64
CA ASP A 13 12.98 33.24 11.94
C ASP A 13 11.75 32.54 11.33
N ASN A 14 11.91 31.35 10.73
CA ASN A 14 10.76 30.55 10.31
C ASN A 14 10.65 29.32 11.20
N PRO A 15 9.84 29.35 12.28
CA PRO A 15 9.61 28.17 13.09
C PRO A 15 9.03 27.09 12.17
N ILE A 16 9.75 25.99 12.00
CA ILE A 16 9.17 24.76 11.48
C ILE A 16 8.12 24.36 12.52
N GLU A 17 6.86 24.68 12.24
CA GLU A 17 5.71 24.20 13.01
C GLU A 17 5.62 22.70 12.80
N VAL A 18 6.38 21.96 13.62
CA VAL A 18 6.14 20.53 13.80
C VAL A 18 4.79 20.43 14.49
N GLN A 19 3.72 20.20 13.73
CA GLN A 19 2.44 19.82 14.33
C GLN A 19 2.63 18.42 14.92
N PRO A 20 2.68 18.27 16.26
CA PRO A 20 2.79 16.95 16.85
C PRO A 20 1.43 16.31 16.64
N GLU A 21 1.34 15.38 15.70
CA GLU A 21 0.22 14.44 15.66
C GLU A 21 0.12 13.85 17.08
N ALA A 22 -1.03 14.04 17.73
CA ALA A 22 -1.20 13.74 19.13
C ALA A 22 -0.76 12.29 19.40
N ILE A 23 0.28 12.11 20.22
CA ILE A 23 0.73 10.79 20.66
C ILE A 23 -0.44 10.15 21.40
N THR A 24 -1.14 9.24 20.72
CA THR A 24 -2.21 8.48 21.34
C THR A 24 -1.55 7.49 22.29
N LEU A 25 -1.68 7.74 23.60
CA LEU A 25 -1.29 6.80 24.63
C LEU A 25 -2.15 5.53 24.49
N LEU A 26 -1.62 4.54 23.78
CA LEU A 26 -2.25 3.23 23.64
C LEU A 26 -2.30 2.55 25.01
N ARG A 27 -3.50 2.27 25.50
CA ARG A 27 -3.68 1.38 26.65
C ARG A 27 -3.33 -0.04 26.24
N LEU A 28 -2.61 -0.74 27.11
CA LEU A 28 -2.40 -2.18 26.94
C LEU A 28 -3.77 -2.86 26.84
N PRO A 29 -3.99 -3.72 25.83
CA PRO A 29 -5.26 -4.43 25.70
C PRO A 29 -5.49 -5.31 26.93
N GLU A 30 -6.67 -5.19 27.52
CA GLU A 30 -7.10 -6.06 28.61
C GLU A 30 -7.62 -7.38 28.01
N GLY A 31 -6.88 -8.47 28.22
CA GLY A 31 -7.28 -9.81 27.78
C GLY A 31 -6.16 -10.63 27.13
N PRO A 32 -6.46 -11.86 26.68
CA PRO A 32 -5.50 -12.67 25.94
C PRO A 32 -5.13 -11.96 24.62
N THR A 33 -3.85 -11.79 24.37
CA THR A 33 -3.32 -11.25 23.10
C THR A 33 -3.22 -12.30 22.00
N GLU A 34 -3.56 -13.55 22.31
CA GLU A 34 -3.55 -14.69 21.41
C GLU A 34 -4.98 -15.11 21.06
N GLY A 35 -5.23 -15.34 19.76
CA GLY A 35 -6.53 -15.76 19.24
C GLY A 35 -6.40 -16.92 18.26
N THR A 36 -7.44 -17.74 18.16
CA THR A 36 -7.50 -18.86 17.22
C THR A 36 -8.17 -18.46 15.91
N ALA A 37 -7.40 -18.36 14.83
CA ALA A 37 -7.96 -18.38 13.48
C ALA A 37 -8.36 -19.82 13.11
N SER A 38 -9.47 -20.00 12.37
CA SER A 38 -9.88 -21.33 11.92
C SER A 38 -8.88 -21.91 10.90
N VAL A 39 -8.72 -23.24 10.87
CA VAL A 39 -7.84 -23.92 9.90
C VAL A 39 -8.26 -23.62 8.45
N LYS A 40 -9.56 -23.47 8.20
CA LYS A 40 -10.10 -23.12 6.88
C LYS A 40 -9.64 -21.73 6.42
N VAL A 41 -9.66 -20.74 7.30
CA VAL A 41 -9.17 -19.37 7.01
C VAL A 41 -7.68 -19.39 6.67
N ARG A 42 -6.86 -20.08 7.46
CA ARG A 42 -5.41 -20.20 7.20
C ARG A 42 -5.11 -20.85 5.84
N ARG A 43 -5.80 -21.93 5.49
CA ARG A 43 -5.64 -22.60 4.19
C ARG A 43 -6.03 -21.69 3.03
N GLY A 44 -7.15 -20.98 3.18
CA GLY A 44 -7.65 -20.03 2.18
C GLY A 44 -6.67 -18.89 1.92
N GLN A 45 -6.18 -18.23 2.98
CA GLN A 45 -5.20 -17.15 2.84
C GLN A 45 -3.88 -17.63 2.23
N ARG A 46 -3.39 -18.82 2.61
CA ARG A 46 -2.18 -19.40 2.01
C ARG A 46 -2.37 -19.67 0.51
N TYR A 47 -3.52 -20.24 0.13
CA TYR A 47 -3.85 -20.48 -1.27
C TYR A 47 -3.90 -19.17 -2.06
N PHE A 48 -4.68 -18.20 -1.57
CA PHE A 48 -4.82 -16.89 -2.20
C PHE A 48 -3.47 -16.21 -2.39
N ARG A 49 -2.66 -16.16 -1.32
CA ARG A 49 -1.30 -15.62 -1.38
C ARG A 49 -0.47 -16.26 -2.48
N GLN A 50 -0.46 -17.59 -2.53
CA GLN A 50 0.34 -18.30 -3.52
C GLN A 50 -0.15 -18.05 -4.94
N ALA A 51 -1.48 -18.04 -5.14
CA ALA A 51 -2.10 -17.80 -6.43
C ALA A 51 -1.77 -16.40 -6.96
N VAL A 52 -1.96 -15.36 -6.14
CA VAL A 52 -1.64 -13.97 -6.49
C VAL A 52 -0.16 -13.82 -6.79
N LEU A 53 0.73 -14.25 -5.88
CA LEU A 53 2.17 -14.10 -6.15
C LEU A 53 2.62 -14.84 -7.40
N ASN A 54 2.01 -15.97 -7.74
CA ASN A 54 2.33 -16.69 -8.98
C ASN A 54 1.82 -15.94 -10.21
N ALA A 55 0.62 -15.35 -10.16
CA ALA A 55 0.08 -14.53 -11.25
C ALA A 55 0.98 -13.33 -11.60
N TYR A 56 1.76 -12.83 -10.64
CA TYR A 56 2.72 -11.73 -10.85
C TYR A 56 4.18 -12.19 -10.91
N ASN A 57 4.45 -13.47 -11.22
CA ASN A 57 5.81 -14.02 -11.33
C ASN A 57 6.70 -13.80 -10.08
N GLY A 58 6.08 -13.72 -8.90
CA GLY A 58 6.77 -13.44 -7.63
C GLY A 58 7.40 -12.06 -7.57
N ARG A 59 6.79 -11.05 -8.22
CA ARG A 59 7.27 -9.67 -8.24
C ARG A 59 6.20 -8.69 -7.81
N CYS A 60 6.62 -7.58 -7.23
CA CYS A 60 5.75 -6.43 -7.00
C CYS A 60 5.27 -5.86 -8.34
N ALA A 61 3.96 -5.68 -8.49
CA ALA A 61 3.33 -5.21 -9.70
C ALA A 61 3.66 -3.73 -10.00
N VAL A 62 4.05 -2.95 -8.99
CA VAL A 62 4.48 -1.55 -9.15
C VAL A 62 5.98 -1.48 -9.45
N THR A 63 6.81 -1.97 -8.51
CA THR A 63 8.28 -1.75 -8.54
C THR A 63 9.07 -2.85 -9.27
N GLY A 64 8.48 -4.03 -9.48
CA GLY A 64 9.19 -5.20 -10.01
C GLY A 64 10.07 -5.93 -8.99
N LEU A 65 10.08 -5.49 -7.71
CA LEU A 65 10.83 -6.13 -6.61
C LEU A 65 10.52 -7.63 -6.54
N GLY A 66 11.57 -8.46 -6.63
CA GLY A 66 11.47 -9.93 -6.72
C GLY A 66 11.79 -10.70 -5.44
N ILE A 67 11.89 -10.03 -4.29
CA ILE A 67 12.15 -10.68 -3.00
C ILE A 67 10.81 -11.11 -2.41
N ARG A 68 10.44 -12.39 -2.57
CA ARG A 68 9.10 -12.91 -2.22
C ARG A 68 8.68 -12.65 -0.77
N ASP A 69 9.63 -12.63 0.16
CA ASP A 69 9.36 -12.38 1.59
C ASP A 69 8.94 -10.93 1.89
N LEU A 70 9.26 -10.00 0.98
CA LEU A 70 8.82 -8.60 1.06
C LEU A 70 7.50 -8.34 0.31
N LEU A 71 6.93 -9.37 -0.32
CA LEU A 71 5.71 -9.25 -1.10
C LEU A 71 4.49 -9.64 -0.28
N VAL A 72 3.42 -8.89 -0.47
CA VAL A 72 2.08 -9.15 0.05
C VAL A 72 1.15 -9.45 -1.13
N ALA A 73 0.21 -10.36 -0.91
CA ALA A 73 -0.92 -10.55 -1.82
C ALA A 73 -2.03 -9.65 -1.29
N SER A 74 -2.05 -8.41 -1.76
CA SER A 74 -2.96 -7.37 -1.28
C SER A 74 -4.36 -7.63 -1.84
N HIS A 75 -5.37 -7.61 -0.98
CA HIS A 75 -6.76 -7.76 -1.39
C HIS A 75 -7.30 -6.44 -1.91
N ILE A 76 -7.96 -6.43 -3.08
CA ILE A 76 -8.60 -5.22 -3.60
C ILE A 76 -9.89 -4.93 -2.82
N ILE A 77 -10.77 -5.93 -2.75
CA ILE A 77 -11.91 -5.95 -1.83
C ILE A 77 -11.48 -6.68 -0.56
N PRO A 78 -11.50 -6.02 0.62
CA PRO A 78 -11.08 -6.59 1.88
C PRO A 78 -11.74 -7.94 2.19
N TRP A 79 -10.99 -8.81 2.84
CA TRP A 79 -11.44 -10.16 3.20
C TRP A 79 -12.78 -10.19 3.95
N ASN A 80 -13.07 -9.20 4.80
CA ASN A 80 -14.31 -9.14 5.57
C ASN A 80 -15.51 -8.62 4.77
N ALA A 81 -15.29 -7.92 3.64
CA ALA A 81 -16.34 -7.24 2.89
C ALA A 81 -17.09 -8.16 1.90
N ALA A 82 -16.43 -9.19 1.34
CA ALA A 82 -17.06 -10.08 0.37
C ALA A 82 -16.54 -11.52 0.46
N GLU A 83 -17.33 -12.42 1.06
CA GLU A 83 -16.92 -13.81 1.26
C GLU A 83 -16.69 -14.57 -0.05
N GLN A 84 -17.51 -14.31 -1.07
CA GLN A 84 -17.45 -14.96 -2.38
C GLN A 84 -16.18 -14.61 -3.19
N HIS A 85 -15.49 -13.51 -2.87
CA HIS A 85 -14.32 -13.02 -3.61
C HIS A 85 -12.98 -13.29 -2.90
N ARG A 86 -13.01 -13.90 -1.71
CA ARG A 86 -11.81 -14.12 -0.85
C ARG A 86 -10.69 -14.92 -1.49
N LEU A 87 -11.05 -15.86 -2.37
CA LEU A 87 -10.12 -16.80 -3.00
C LEU A 87 -9.92 -16.53 -4.49
N ASP A 88 -10.55 -15.49 -5.05
CA ASP A 88 -10.36 -15.10 -6.45
C ASP A 88 -9.00 -14.40 -6.60
N PRO A 89 -8.02 -14.95 -7.33
CA PRO A 89 -6.72 -14.31 -7.51
C PRO A 89 -6.80 -12.93 -8.20
N GLN A 90 -7.85 -12.67 -8.97
CA GLN A 90 -8.08 -11.36 -9.60
C GLN A 90 -8.59 -10.30 -8.61
N ASN A 91 -8.97 -10.70 -7.39
CA ASN A 91 -9.16 -9.82 -6.24
C ASN A 91 -7.83 -9.53 -5.51
N GLY A 92 -6.70 -9.80 -6.16
CA GLY A 92 -5.39 -9.71 -5.57
C GLY A 92 -4.38 -8.99 -6.45
N ILE A 93 -3.53 -8.19 -5.81
CA ILE A 93 -2.38 -7.56 -6.45
C ILE A 93 -1.13 -7.94 -5.66
N ALA A 94 -0.07 -8.36 -6.34
CA ALA A 94 1.22 -8.59 -5.69
C ALA A 94 1.90 -7.24 -5.47
N LEU A 95 1.98 -6.77 -4.22
CA LEU A 95 2.61 -5.50 -3.85
C LEU A 95 3.78 -5.77 -2.90
N ASN A 96 4.72 -4.83 -2.78
CA ASN A 96 5.64 -4.86 -1.64
C ASN A 96 4.92 -4.34 -0.39
N ALA A 97 5.49 -4.56 0.80
CA ALA A 97 4.85 -4.19 2.07
C ALA A 97 4.49 -2.69 2.19
N LEU A 98 5.29 -1.79 1.59
CA LEU A 98 5.03 -0.34 1.63
C LEU A 98 3.80 0.02 0.76
N HIS A 99 3.78 -0.47 -0.47
CA HIS A 99 2.68 -0.23 -1.40
C HIS A 99 1.39 -0.92 -0.96
N ASP A 100 1.48 -2.13 -0.42
CA ASP A 100 0.35 -2.85 0.19
C ASP A 100 -0.28 -2.01 1.29
N LYS A 101 0.53 -1.51 2.24
CA LYS A 101 0.02 -0.69 3.34
C LYS A 101 -0.62 0.61 2.84
N ALA A 102 -0.01 1.25 1.85
CA ALA A 102 -0.54 2.47 1.25
C ALA A 102 -1.88 2.21 0.53
N PHE A 103 -1.99 1.09 -0.17
CA PHE A 103 -3.20 0.69 -0.87
C PHE A 103 -4.34 0.39 0.11
N ASP A 104 -4.09 -0.46 1.11
CA ASP A 104 -5.05 -0.79 2.18
C ASP A 104 -5.56 0.44 2.94
N ARG A 105 -4.72 1.47 3.08
CA ARG A 105 -5.06 2.74 3.75
C ARG A 105 -5.71 3.77 2.83
N GLY A 106 -5.90 3.45 1.55
CA GLY A 106 -6.47 4.37 0.56
C GLY A 106 -5.55 5.54 0.19
N LEU A 107 -4.24 5.42 0.45
CA LEU A 107 -3.23 6.41 0.06
C LEU A 107 -2.85 6.28 -1.42
N ILE A 108 -3.01 5.09 -1.99
CA ILE A 108 -2.86 4.85 -3.42
C ILE A 108 -4.01 4.00 -3.95
N THR A 109 -4.23 4.07 -5.26
CA THR A 109 -5.14 3.19 -5.99
C THR A 109 -4.68 3.03 -7.45
N PHE A 110 -5.47 2.37 -8.28
CA PHE A 110 -5.20 2.22 -9.72
C PHE A 110 -6.41 2.68 -10.53
N ASP A 111 -6.17 3.41 -11.62
CA ASP A 111 -7.23 3.82 -12.55
C ASP A 111 -7.66 2.69 -13.50
N ASP A 112 -8.53 3.00 -14.46
CA ASP A 112 -9.07 2.02 -15.40
C ASP A 112 -8.02 1.50 -16.39
N GLU A 113 -6.92 2.22 -16.56
CA GLU A 113 -5.73 1.80 -17.32
C GLU A 113 -4.66 1.14 -16.42
N LEU A 114 -5.05 0.78 -15.20
CA LEU A 114 -4.20 0.19 -14.16
C LEU A 114 -3.00 1.05 -13.76
N ARG A 115 -3.05 2.37 -14.00
CA ARG A 115 -1.98 3.29 -13.63
C ARG A 115 -2.07 3.64 -12.16
N LEU A 116 -0.93 3.69 -11.48
CA LEU A 116 -0.86 4.10 -10.08
C LEU A 116 -1.37 5.53 -9.91
N VAL A 117 -2.30 5.72 -8.98
CA VAL A 117 -2.83 7.03 -8.58
C VAL A 117 -2.53 7.26 -7.10
N CYS A 118 -1.89 8.39 -6.79
CA CYS A 118 -1.57 8.78 -5.42
C CYS A 118 -2.63 9.74 -4.87
N SER A 119 -2.99 9.59 -3.60
CA SER A 119 -3.90 10.51 -2.91
C SER A 119 -3.23 11.88 -2.68
N PRO A 120 -4.00 12.97 -2.49
CA PRO A 120 -3.43 14.27 -2.14
C PRO A 120 -2.49 14.22 -0.93
N MET A 121 -2.83 13.41 0.07
CA MET A 121 -2.00 13.23 1.27
C MET A 121 -0.60 12.71 0.93
N VAL A 122 -0.44 11.76 -0.01
CA VAL A 122 0.90 11.30 -0.41
C VAL A 122 1.63 12.40 -1.21
N LYS A 123 0.90 13.14 -2.05
CA LYS A 123 1.44 14.21 -2.90
C LYS A 123 2.01 15.36 -2.09
N ASP A 124 1.37 15.72 -0.99
CA ASP A 124 1.85 16.76 -0.07
C ASP A 124 3.23 16.43 0.53
N HIS A 125 3.65 15.16 0.49
CA HIS A 125 4.95 14.70 0.96
C HIS A 125 5.97 14.41 -0.16
N TYR A 126 5.73 14.77 -1.42
CA TYR A 126 6.69 14.50 -2.52
C TYR A 126 8.05 15.19 -2.35
N ALA A 127 8.14 16.24 -1.53
CA ALA A 127 9.44 16.83 -1.17
C ALA A 127 10.33 15.88 -0.35
N ASP A 128 9.76 14.89 0.34
CA ASP A 128 10.51 13.83 0.99
C ASP A 128 11.07 12.84 -0.03
N ARG A 129 12.38 12.62 0.02
CA ARG A 129 13.09 11.75 -0.94
C ARG A 129 12.54 10.33 -0.97
N VAL A 130 12.21 9.75 0.19
CA VAL A 130 11.73 8.37 0.27
C VAL A 130 10.33 8.27 -0.33
N VAL A 131 9.48 9.28 -0.12
CA VAL A 131 8.16 9.35 -0.75
C VAL A 131 8.30 9.48 -2.27
N ALA A 132 9.15 10.39 -2.75
CA ALA A 132 9.37 10.57 -4.18
C ALA A 132 9.87 9.28 -4.85
N GLU A 133 10.88 8.63 -4.28
CA GLU A 133 11.47 7.40 -4.81
C GLU A 133 10.49 6.21 -4.83
N ASN A 134 9.51 6.18 -3.93
CA ASN A 134 8.59 5.04 -3.80
C ASN A 134 7.19 5.29 -4.35
N PHE A 135 6.74 6.54 -4.51
CA PHE A 135 5.39 6.86 -4.96
C PHE A 135 5.40 7.74 -6.21
N GLU A 136 5.96 8.93 -6.14
CA GLU A 136 5.99 9.88 -7.27
C GLU A 136 6.63 9.26 -8.51
N ALA A 137 7.76 8.57 -8.35
CA ALA A 137 8.48 7.91 -9.43
C ALA A 137 7.66 6.83 -10.17
N TYR A 138 6.57 6.33 -9.56
CA TYR A 138 5.70 5.31 -10.13
C TYR A 138 4.30 5.84 -10.48
N GLU A 139 3.95 7.07 -10.09
CA GLU A 139 2.63 7.64 -10.38
C GLU A 139 2.40 7.68 -11.91
N GLY A 140 1.20 7.31 -12.34
CA GLY A 140 0.85 7.22 -13.76
C GLY A 140 1.42 5.99 -14.49
N THR A 141 2.25 5.16 -13.84
CA THR A 141 2.76 3.92 -14.44
C THR A 141 1.76 2.79 -14.25
N SER A 142 1.46 2.06 -15.32
CA SER A 142 0.57 0.89 -15.29
C SER A 142 1.19 -0.28 -14.51
N LEU A 143 0.32 -1.02 -13.81
CA LEU A 143 0.70 -2.27 -13.15
C LEU A 143 1.37 -3.24 -14.12
N ARG A 144 2.43 -3.89 -13.65
CA ARG A 144 3.12 -4.98 -14.34
C ARG A 144 2.32 -6.26 -14.19
N VAL A 145 1.39 -6.50 -15.11
CA VAL A 145 0.62 -7.75 -15.22
C VAL A 145 1.25 -8.61 -16.31
N PRO A 146 1.71 -9.85 -16.02
CA PRO A 146 2.18 -10.76 -17.07
C PRO A 146 1.08 -11.08 -18.09
N GLU A 147 1.45 -11.26 -19.36
CA GLU A 147 0.48 -11.52 -20.45
C GLU A 147 -0.34 -12.80 -20.20
N GLU A 148 0.23 -13.78 -19.53
CA GLU A 148 -0.41 -15.06 -19.22
C GLU A 148 -1.34 -15.00 -18.00
N ALA A 149 -1.31 -13.88 -17.25
CA ALA A 149 -2.12 -13.68 -16.06
C ALA A 149 -3.33 -12.81 -16.35
N SER A 150 -4.49 -13.19 -15.80
CA SER A 150 -5.60 -12.26 -15.69
C SER A 150 -5.30 -11.28 -14.56
N GLY A 151 -5.18 -10.00 -14.91
CA GLY A 151 -4.93 -8.92 -13.95
C GLY A 151 -6.08 -8.70 -12.97
N PRO A 152 -6.04 -7.61 -12.20
CA PRO A 152 -7.13 -7.28 -11.29
C PRO A 152 -8.42 -7.02 -12.08
N LYS A 153 -9.55 -7.50 -11.58
CA LYS A 153 -10.84 -7.23 -12.21
C LYS A 153 -11.20 -5.74 -12.10
N PRO A 154 -11.66 -5.09 -13.20
CA PRO A 154 -12.02 -3.67 -13.17
C PRO A 154 -13.04 -3.33 -12.09
N GLU A 155 -14.06 -4.17 -11.88
CA GLU A 155 -15.11 -3.94 -10.88
C GLU A 155 -14.57 -3.94 -9.44
N TYR A 156 -13.46 -4.65 -9.17
CA TYR A 156 -12.84 -4.64 -7.84
C TYR A 156 -12.07 -3.35 -7.62
N LEU A 157 -11.33 -2.88 -8.62
CA LEU A 157 -10.64 -1.59 -8.55
C LEU A 157 -11.60 -0.43 -8.45
N GLU A 158 -12.71 -0.48 -9.19
CA GLU A 158 -13.80 0.49 -9.06
C GLU A 158 -14.34 0.53 -7.63
N TRP A 159 -14.63 -0.65 -7.04
CA TRP A 159 -15.03 -0.74 -5.64
C TRP A 159 -13.99 -0.12 -4.70
N HIS A 160 -12.70 -0.42 -4.88
CA HIS A 160 -11.63 0.14 -4.04
C HIS A 160 -11.56 1.67 -4.15
N ARG A 161 -11.66 2.22 -5.36
CA ARG A 161 -11.69 3.67 -5.56
C ARG A 161 -12.88 4.34 -4.87
N ASN A 162 -14.04 3.68 -4.87
CA ASN A 162 -15.26 4.20 -4.27
C ASN A 162 -15.31 4.01 -2.75
N GLU A 163 -14.71 2.95 -2.21
CA GLU A 163 -14.87 2.56 -0.80
C GLU A 163 -13.64 2.78 0.08
N VAL A 164 -12.45 2.84 -0.48
CA VAL A 164 -11.18 2.89 0.28
C VAL A 164 -10.38 4.13 -0.07
N PHE A 165 -10.15 4.41 -1.35
CA PHE A 165 -9.27 5.48 -1.79
C PHE A 165 -9.71 6.85 -1.28
N GLY A 166 -8.78 7.59 -0.67
CA GLY A 166 -9.04 8.92 -0.10
C GLY A 166 -9.87 8.93 1.20
N LYS A 167 -10.44 7.81 1.63
CA LYS A 167 -11.21 7.70 2.89
C LYS A 167 -10.32 7.30 4.06
N VAL A 168 -9.19 8.00 4.26
CA VAL A 168 -8.13 7.65 5.23
C VAL A 168 -8.72 7.08 6.52
N ILE A 169 -8.64 5.75 6.67
CA ILE A 169 -9.17 5.07 7.84
C ILE A 169 -8.11 5.23 8.93
N GLY A 170 -8.42 6.06 9.94
CA GLY A 170 -7.61 6.28 11.14
C GLY A 170 -7.38 5.00 11.93
#